data_AF-A0A7G7Z7Y7-F1
#
_entry.id   AF-A0A7G7Z7Y7-F1
#
_cell.length_a   1.000
_cell.length_b   1.000
_cell.length_c   1.000
_cell.angle_alpha   90.00
_cell.angle_beta   90.00
_cell.angle_gamma   90.00
#
_symmetry.space_group_name_H-M   'P 1'
#
loop_
_entity.id
_entity.type
_entity.pdbx_description
1 polymer ?
#
loop_
_entity_poly.entity_id
_entity_poly.type
_entity_poly.pdbx_seq_one_letter_code
_entity_poly.pdbx_strand_id
1 'polypeptide(L)'
;MQTANELAHNKAAAAVGLKAAVRILDKWRATGEQGEAILRVSHSTYARARRGDVAEIKLDSDQLTRISYLLNIHAALRMLFENPDNLYGFVSMANHNPYFNGRAPLDVISSGDFAALYETFKRIDSLRGAQW
;
A
#
# COMPACT_ATOMS: atom_id res chain seq x y z
N MET A 1 -4.32 2.06 -14.30
CA MET A 1 -3.99 3.50 -14.37
C MET A 1 -5.23 4.40 -14.47
N GLN A 2 -6.38 3.89 -14.95
CA GLN A 2 -7.66 4.63 -15.05
C GLN A 2 -8.23 5.08 -13.68
N THR A 3 -8.11 4.25 -12.65
CA THR A 3 -8.62 4.50 -11.28
C THR A 3 -7.95 5.67 -10.55
N ALA A 4 -6.67 5.96 -10.80
CA ALA A 4 -5.97 7.06 -10.15
C ALA A 4 -6.44 8.44 -10.64
N ASN A 5 -6.88 8.53 -11.91
CA ASN A 5 -7.29 9.79 -12.54
C ASN A 5 -8.74 10.18 -12.15
N GLU A 6 -9.59 9.19 -11.90
CA GLU A 6 -10.95 9.39 -11.36
C GLU A 6 -10.93 9.86 -9.90
N LEU A 7 -10.00 9.33 -9.09
CA LEU A 7 -9.79 9.79 -7.71
C LEU A 7 -9.27 11.23 -7.63
N ALA A 8 -8.45 11.66 -8.60
CA ALA A 8 -7.84 12.99 -8.60
C ALA A 8 -8.88 14.13 -8.64
N HIS A 9 -10.04 13.89 -9.25
CA HIS A 9 -11.12 14.87 -9.36
C HIS A 9 -12.20 14.71 -8.29
N ASN A 10 -12.16 13.65 -7.48
CA ASN A 10 -13.15 13.35 -6.46
C ASN A 10 -12.50 13.23 -5.07
N LYS A 11 -12.50 14.35 -4.32
CA LYS A 11 -11.88 14.46 -2.99
C LYS A 11 -12.44 13.46 -1.97
N ALA A 12 -13.72 13.10 -2.06
CA ALA A 12 -14.33 12.11 -1.20
C ALA A 12 -13.82 10.71 -1.52
N ALA A 13 -13.73 10.37 -2.80
CA ALA A 13 -13.15 9.09 -3.23
C ALA A 13 -11.66 9.00 -2.86
N ALA A 14 -10.89 10.10 -2.99
CA ALA A 14 -9.51 10.18 -2.53
C ALA A 14 -9.39 9.94 -1.01
N ALA A 15 -10.29 10.53 -0.21
CA ALA A 15 -10.36 10.28 1.24
C ALA A 15 -10.64 8.81 1.58
N VAL A 16 -11.60 8.20 0.86
CA VAL A 16 -11.93 6.77 1.02
C VAL A 16 -10.73 5.89 0.66
N GLY A 17 -10.05 6.18 -0.45
CA GLY A 17 -8.85 5.46 -0.88
C GLY A 17 -7.72 5.55 0.14
N LEU A 18 -7.44 6.75 0.65
CA LEU A 18 -6.43 6.95 1.69
C LEU A 18 -6.78 6.18 2.97
N LYS A 19 -8.03 6.26 3.43
CA LYS A 19 -8.52 5.52 4.60
C LYS A 19 -8.37 4.01 4.42
N ALA A 20 -8.65 3.48 3.23
CA ALA A 20 -8.46 2.07 2.92
C ALA A 20 -6.99 1.68 2.95
N ALA A 21 -6.10 2.48 2.36
CA ALA A 21 -4.67 2.23 2.35
C ALA A 21 -4.07 2.25 3.78
N VAL A 22 -4.45 3.21 4.62
CA VAL A 22 -4.02 3.27 6.03
C VAL A 22 -4.46 2.02 6.80
N ARG A 23 -5.71 1.56 6.60
CA ARG A 23 -6.20 0.33 7.25
C ARG A 23 -5.46 -0.93 6.80
N ILE A 24 -5.03 -0.99 5.53
CA ILE A 24 -4.21 -2.10 5.03
C ILE A 24 -2.84 -2.07 5.72
N LEU A 25 -2.20 -0.90 5.79
CA LEU A 25 -0.93 -0.71 6.48
C LEU A 25 -1.01 -1.07 7.96
N ASP A 26 -2.10 -0.70 8.65
CA ASP A 26 -2.35 -1.12 10.04
C ASP A 26 -2.41 -2.65 10.17
N LYS A 27 -3.09 -3.35 9.26
CA LYS A 27 -3.15 -4.82 9.27
C LYS A 27 -1.81 -5.47 8.95
N TRP A 28 -0.99 -4.84 8.12
CA TRP A 28 0.39 -5.21 7.86
C TRP A 28 1.35 -4.82 9.00
N ARG A 29 0.82 -4.21 10.08
CA ARG A 29 1.56 -3.77 11.26
C ARG A 29 2.63 -2.72 10.95
N ALA A 30 2.42 -1.90 9.93
CA ALA A 30 3.28 -0.76 9.66
C ALA A 30 3.22 0.24 10.82
N THR A 31 4.36 0.86 11.15
CA THR A 31 4.38 2.00 12.07
C THR A 31 3.76 3.24 11.41
N GLY A 32 3.42 4.26 12.23
CA GLY A 32 2.94 5.54 11.70
C GLY A 32 3.95 6.16 10.72
N GLU A 33 5.23 6.18 11.11
CA GLU A 33 6.32 6.71 10.28
C GLU A 33 6.47 5.96 8.95
N GLN A 34 6.39 4.62 8.97
CA GLN A 34 6.40 3.82 7.74
C GLN A 34 5.21 4.18 6.85
N GLY A 35 4.01 4.28 7.42
CA GLY A 35 2.82 4.60 6.64
C GLY A 35 2.84 6.01 6.05
N GLU A 36 3.35 6.99 6.79
CA GLU A 36 3.57 8.36 6.33
C GLU A 36 4.57 8.41 5.17
N ALA A 37 5.69 7.70 5.30
CA ALA A 37 6.72 7.61 4.26
C ALA A 37 6.18 6.94 2.98
N ILE A 38 5.52 5.79 3.12
CA ILE A 38 4.98 5.02 1.98
C ILE A 38 3.96 5.84 1.19
N LEU A 39 3.04 6.51 1.88
CA LEU A 39 1.96 7.29 1.27
C LEU A 39 2.36 8.73 0.91
N ARG A 40 3.52 9.19 1.36
CA ARG A 40 3.99 10.59 1.25
C ARG A 40 2.94 11.58 1.75
N VAL A 41 2.43 11.36 2.96
CA VAL A 41 1.46 12.25 3.62
C VAL A 41 2.01 12.75 4.96
N SER A 42 1.52 13.90 5.42
CA SER A 42 1.90 14.40 6.74
C SER A 42 1.38 13.49 7.86
N HIS A 43 2.06 13.50 9.01
CA HIS A 43 1.60 12.87 10.24
C HIS A 43 0.13 13.19 10.56
N SER A 44 -0.25 14.47 10.47
CA SER A 44 -1.63 14.90 10.73
C SER A 44 -2.64 14.30 9.77
N THR A 45 -2.28 14.17 8.49
CA THR A 45 -3.13 13.55 7.46
C THR A 45 -3.28 12.06 7.71
N TYR A 46 -2.17 11.37 7.97
CA TYR A 46 -2.16 9.95 8.28
C TYR A 46 -3.00 9.64 9.54
N ALA A 47 -2.77 10.39 10.62
CA ALA A 47 -3.50 10.22 11.88
C ALA A 47 -5.01 10.45 11.73
N ARG A 48 -5.42 11.46 10.96
CA ARG A 48 -6.85 11.68 10.66
C ARG A 48 -7.44 10.53 9.84
N ALA A 49 -6.73 10.09 8.80
CA ALA A 49 -7.19 8.98 7.96
C ALA A 49 -7.33 7.68 8.77
N ARG A 50 -6.39 7.43 9.69
CA ARG A 50 -6.39 6.29 10.62
C ARG A 50 -7.60 6.29 11.55
N ARG A 51 -7.93 7.44 12.14
CA ARG A 51 -9.15 7.62 12.97
C ARG A 51 -10.44 7.56 12.17
N GLY A 52 -10.36 7.76 10.85
CA GLY A 52 -11.52 7.81 9.96
C GLY A 52 -12.15 9.21 9.86
N ASP A 53 -11.49 10.25 10.36
CA ASP A 53 -11.94 11.64 10.43
C ASP A 53 -11.62 12.44 9.15
N VAL A 54 -11.64 11.77 8.00
CA VAL A 54 -11.36 12.37 6.69
C VAL A 54 -12.55 12.12 5.78
N ALA A 55 -13.41 13.12 5.65
CA ALA A 55 -14.53 13.12 4.71
C ALA A 55 -14.08 13.50 3.29
N GLU A 56 -13.17 14.48 3.19
CA GLU A 56 -12.58 14.94 1.93
C GLU A 56 -11.12 15.28 2.12
N ILE A 57 -10.31 15.05 1.09
CA ILE A 57 -8.91 15.47 1.07
C ILE A 57 -8.45 15.73 -0.36
N LYS A 58 -7.52 16.67 -0.52
CA LYS A 58 -6.79 16.86 -1.77
C LYS A 58 -5.49 16.07 -1.70
N LEU A 59 -5.34 15.11 -2.62
CA LEU A 59 -4.11 14.38 -2.83
C LEU A 59 -3.60 14.68 -4.24
N ASP A 60 -2.28 14.68 -4.40
CA ASP A 60 -1.68 14.77 -5.72
C ASP A 60 -1.62 13.40 -6.43
N SER A 61 -1.21 13.41 -7.70
CA SER A 61 -1.19 12.21 -8.53
C SER A 61 -0.24 11.12 -8.01
N ASP A 62 0.88 11.50 -7.40
CA ASP A 62 1.84 10.56 -6.83
C ASP A 62 1.25 9.88 -5.58
N GLN A 63 0.62 10.64 -4.68
CA GLN A 63 -0.08 10.09 -3.51
C GLN A 63 -1.20 9.13 -3.91
N LEU A 64 -2.01 9.49 -4.92
CA LEU A 64 -3.07 8.62 -5.45
C LEU A 64 -2.51 7.35 -6.08
N THR A 65 -1.38 7.44 -6.76
CA THR A 65 -0.70 6.29 -7.35
C THR A 65 -0.13 5.36 -6.28
N ARG A 66 0.45 5.90 -5.21
CA ARG A 66 0.91 5.14 -4.04
C ARG A 66 -0.23 4.38 -3.36
N ILE A 67 -1.37 5.05 -3.17
CA ILE A 67 -2.60 4.41 -2.67
C ILE A 67 -3.00 3.26 -3.59
N SER A 68 -3.04 3.49 -4.90
CA SER A 68 -3.39 2.46 -5.88
C SER A 68 -2.47 1.24 -5.79
N TYR A 69 -1.14 1.42 -5.65
CA TYR A 69 -0.23 0.29 -5.49
C TYR A 69 -0.47 -0.51 -4.21
N LEU A 70 -0.72 0.14 -3.07
CA LEU A 70 -1.04 -0.58 -1.83
C LEU A 70 -2.34 -1.38 -1.95
N LEU A 71 -3.38 -0.80 -2.54
CA LEU A 71 -4.64 -1.50 -2.79
C LEU A 71 -4.43 -2.72 -3.71
N ASN A 72 -3.62 -2.58 -4.75
CA ASN A 72 -3.34 -3.68 -5.69
C ASN A 72 -2.44 -4.76 -5.08
N ILE A 73 -1.43 -4.40 -4.27
CA ILE A 73 -0.64 -5.38 -3.50
C ILE A 73 -1.58 -6.19 -2.60
N HIS A 74 -2.47 -5.53 -1.85
CA HIS A 74 -3.42 -6.24 -1.00
C HIS A 74 -4.37 -7.13 -1.81
N ALA A 75 -4.87 -6.65 -2.96
CA ALA A 75 -5.71 -7.44 -3.84
C ALA A 75 -4.98 -8.68 -4.39
N ALA A 76 -3.70 -8.54 -4.77
CA ALA A 76 -2.85 -9.63 -5.20
C ALA A 76 -2.68 -10.69 -4.10
N LEU A 77 -2.37 -10.27 -2.88
CA LEU A 77 -2.20 -11.18 -1.74
C LEU A 77 -3.49 -11.93 -1.40
N ARG A 78 -4.67 -11.30 -1.55
CA ARG A 78 -5.97 -11.98 -1.35
C ARG A 78 -6.25 -13.08 -2.37
N MET A 79 -5.59 -13.08 -3.51
CA MET A 79 -5.71 -14.16 -4.50
C MET A 79 -4.67 -15.26 -4.28
N LEU A 80 -3.56 -14.93 -3.62
CA LEU A 80 -2.50 -15.90 -3.31
C LEU A 80 -2.78 -16.68 -2.02
N PHE A 81 -3.47 -16.07 -1.05
CA PHE A 81 -3.64 -16.64 0.28
C PHE A 81 -5.10 -16.69 0.71
N GLU A 82 -5.56 -17.89 1.09
CA GLU A 82 -6.87 -18.09 1.69
C GLU A 82 -6.88 -17.78 3.20
N ASN A 83 -5.75 -18.00 3.89
CA ASN A 83 -5.66 -17.76 5.32
C ASN A 83 -5.26 -16.29 5.64
N PRO A 84 -5.93 -15.65 6.62
CA PRO A 84 -5.63 -14.26 7.00
C PRO A 84 -4.19 -14.03 7.48
N ASP A 85 -3.58 -15.01 8.13
CA ASP A 85 -2.24 -14.87 8.70
C ASP A 85 -1.19 -14.66 7.61
N ASN A 86 -1.25 -15.42 6.52
CA ASN A 86 -0.38 -15.21 5.36
C ASN A 86 -0.75 -13.96 4.58
N LEU A 87 -2.06 -13.68 4.40
CA LEU A 87 -2.54 -12.49 3.69
C LEU A 87 -1.97 -11.19 4.30
N TYR A 88 -1.96 -11.08 5.63
CA TYR A 88 -1.47 -9.90 6.31
C TYR A 88 0.00 -10.00 6.75
N GLY A 89 0.50 -11.21 6.97
CA GLY A 89 1.86 -11.45 7.44
C GLY A 89 2.93 -11.47 6.34
N PHE A 90 2.58 -11.81 5.09
CA PHE A 90 3.55 -11.98 4.00
C PHE A 90 4.47 -10.76 3.82
N VAL A 91 3.91 -9.56 3.88
CA VAL A 91 4.69 -8.32 3.68
C VAL A 91 5.63 -7.99 4.84
N SER A 92 5.43 -8.59 6.00
CA SER A 92 6.26 -8.40 7.20
C SER A 92 7.28 -9.53 7.39
N MET A 93 7.23 -10.58 6.56
CA MET A 93 8.16 -11.71 6.61
C MET A 93 9.37 -11.47 5.72
N ALA A 94 10.53 -11.97 6.15
CA ALA A 94 11.75 -11.98 5.34
C ALA A 94 11.50 -12.67 4.00
N ASN A 95 11.76 -11.96 2.89
CA ASN A 95 11.52 -12.48 1.56
C ASN A 95 12.87 -12.70 0.84
N HIS A 96 13.12 -13.95 0.46
CA HIS A 96 14.39 -14.37 -0.14
C HIS A 96 14.38 -14.34 -1.67
N ASN A 97 13.30 -13.84 -2.30
CA ASN A 97 13.32 -13.60 -3.74
C ASN A 97 14.41 -12.56 -4.07
N PRO A 98 15.06 -12.65 -5.25
CA PRO A 98 16.27 -11.87 -5.57
C PRO A 98 16.15 -10.35 -5.34
N TYR A 99 14.96 -9.77 -5.54
CA TYR A 99 14.72 -8.33 -5.34
C TYR A 99 14.72 -7.93 -3.85
N PHE A 100 14.13 -8.75 -2.99
CA PHE A 100 13.99 -8.43 -1.56
C PHE A 100 15.26 -8.75 -0.78
N ASN A 101 16.02 -9.77 -1.22
CA ASN A 101 17.33 -10.13 -0.66
C ASN A 101 17.30 -10.31 0.87
N GLY A 102 16.30 -11.04 1.36
CA GLY A 102 16.09 -11.32 2.78
C GLY A 102 15.33 -10.23 3.54
N ARG A 103 15.10 -9.04 2.95
CA ARG A 103 14.29 -7.98 3.58
C ARG A 103 12.80 -8.29 3.47
N ALA A 104 12.01 -7.79 4.40
CA ALA A 104 10.56 -7.85 4.27
C ALA A 104 10.08 -6.85 3.21
N PRO A 105 9.04 -7.17 2.42
CA PRO A 105 8.46 -6.21 1.47
C PRO A 105 8.08 -4.87 2.11
N LEU A 106 7.55 -4.90 3.35
CA LEU A 106 7.19 -3.70 4.10
C LEU A 106 8.42 -2.83 4.39
N ASP A 107 9.56 -3.42 4.75
CA ASP A 107 10.80 -2.67 5.02
C ASP A 107 11.31 -1.97 3.76
N VAL A 108 11.18 -2.63 2.60
CA VAL A 108 11.60 -2.07 1.31
C VAL A 108 10.77 -0.83 0.95
N ILE A 109 9.43 -0.93 1.03
CA ILE A 109 8.55 0.20 0.69
C ILE A 109 8.58 1.32 1.74
N SER A 110 8.96 1.00 2.98
CA SER A 110 9.09 1.97 4.08
C SER A 110 10.16 3.04 3.87
N SER A 111 11.06 2.85 2.90
CA SER A 111 11.98 3.90 2.44
C SER A 111 11.27 5.15 1.89
N GLY A 112 9.99 5.03 1.53
CA GLY A 112 9.22 6.08 0.86
C GLY A 112 9.55 6.26 -0.63
N ASP A 113 10.56 5.55 -1.13
CA ASP A 113 10.93 5.56 -2.55
C ASP A 113 9.79 4.99 -3.41
N PHE A 114 9.41 5.75 -4.42
CA PHE A 114 8.36 5.36 -5.34
C PHE A 114 8.75 4.13 -6.17
N ALA A 115 10.02 4.05 -6.59
CA ALA A 115 10.51 2.93 -7.38
C ALA A 115 10.47 1.62 -6.57
N ALA A 116 10.83 1.69 -5.28
CA ALA A 116 10.73 0.57 -4.36
C ALA A 116 9.28 0.06 -4.20
N LEU A 117 8.31 0.98 -4.08
CA LEU A 117 6.88 0.63 -4.02
C LEU A 117 6.40 -0.03 -5.32
N TYR A 118 6.76 0.54 -6.47
CA TYR A 118 6.39 0.01 -7.77
C TYR A 118 6.98 -1.39 -8.01
N GLU A 119 8.28 -1.58 -7.78
CA GLU A 119 8.92 -2.88 -7.94
C GLU A 119 8.33 -3.91 -6.98
N THR A 120 8.07 -3.55 -5.72
CA THR A 120 7.41 -4.44 -4.75
C THR A 120 6.04 -4.89 -5.27
N PHE A 121 5.22 -3.95 -5.77
CA PHE A 121 3.94 -4.29 -6.40
C PHE A 121 4.14 -5.26 -7.57
N LYS A 122 5.04 -4.94 -8.52
CA LYS A 122 5.29 -5.79 -9.70
C LYS A 122 5.69 -7.21 -9.32
N ARG A 123 6.55 -7.37 -8.31
CA ARG A 123 6.99 -8.70 -7.85
C ARG A 123 5.84 -9.47 -7.23
N ILE A 124 5.06 -8.85 -6.34
CA ILE A 124 3.92 -9.52 -5.69
C ILE A 124 2.84 -9.89 -6.71
N ASP A 125 2.52 -8.98 -7.64
CA ASP A 125 1.51 -9.24 -8.66
C ASP A 125 1.95 -10.37 -9.61
N SER A 126 3.24 -10.46 -9.95
CA SER A 126 3.76 -11.52 -10.81
C SER A 126 3.61 -12.93 -10.24
N LEU A 127 3.52 -13.09 -8.91
CA LEU A 127 3.30 -14.38 -8.27
C LEU A 127 1.95 -15.00 -8.66
N ARG A 128 1.00 -14.18 -9.12
CA ARG A 128 -0.33 -14.62 -9.55
C ARG A 128 -0.32 -15.26 -10.93
N GLY A 129 0.64 -14.87 -11.79
CA GLY A 129 0.82 -15.42 -13.13
C GLY A 129 1.79 -16.59 -13.18
N ALA A 130 2.59 -16.82 -12.13
CA ALA A 130 3.52 -17.95 -12.03
C ALA A 130 2.85 -19.25 -11.55
N GLN A 131 1.52 -19.26 -11.36
CA GLN A 131 0.79 -20.43 -10.87
C GLN A 131 0.28 -21.37 -11.97
N TRP A 132 0.60 -21.17 -13.26
CA TRP A 132 0.15 -22.03 -14.37
C TRP A 132 1.34 -22.61 -15.13
#